data_AF-A0A0Y6QJ70-F1
#
_entry.id   AF-A0A0Y6QJ70-F1
#
_cell.length_a   1.000
_cell.length_b   1.000
_cell.length_c   1.000
_cell.angle_alpha   90.00
_cell.angle_beta   90.00
_cell.angle_gamma   90.00
#
_symmetry.space_group_name_H-M   'P 1'
#
loop_
_entity.id
_entity.type
_entity.pdbx_description
1 polymer ?
#
loop_
_entity_poly.entity_id
_entity_poly.type
_entity_poly.pdbx_seq_one_letter_code
_entity_poly.pdbx_strand_id
1 'polypeptide(L)'
;MNQFCLSEYEKAFLCRIIENNMIWKEYLIEQIENSIIVSRDNTGCGCYIDFQVNLERTNLNKYENIPIFFEGDITAPDKSDAATFLLYTTESLNKAGRIIDFLEVAIAGTNYDEVEVYSWLKMENSLRFGL
;
A
#
# COMPACT_ATOMS: atom_id res chain seq x y z
N MET A 1 -2.31 -8.06 -18.82
CA MET A 1 -1.47 -7.41 -17.79
C MET A 1 -0.57 -8.47 -17.19
N ASN A 2 0.70 -8.15 -16.93
CA ASN A 2 1.62 -9.07 -16.26
C ASN A 2 1.16 -9.20 -14.80
N GLN A 3 0.73 -10.38 -14.36
CA GLN A 3 0.17 -10.62 -13.04
C GLN A 3 1.14 -10.26 -11.90
N PHE A 4 2.44 -10.19 -12.22
CA PHE A 4 3.53 -9.93 -11.29
C PHE A 4 4.07 -8.49 -11.32
N CYS A 5 3.32 -7.55 -11.90
CA CYS A 5 3.64 -6.12 -11.83
C CYS A 5 2.49 -5.34 -11.20
N LEU A 6 2.84 -4.25 -10.53
CA LEU A 6 1.89 -3.24 -10.07
C LEU A 6 1.33 -2.45 -11.26
N SER A 7 0.02 -2.29 -11.29
CA SER A 7 -0.68 -1.34 -12.15
C SER A 7 -0.45 0.10 -11.66
N GLU A 8 -0.73 1.08 -12.53
CA GLU A 8 -0.61 2.51 -12.17
C GLU A 8 -1.50 2.92 -10.99
N TYR A 9 -2.60 2.20 -10.85
CA TYR A 9 -3.60 2.27 -9.80
C TYR A 9 -3.05 1.84 -8.44
N GLU A 10 -2.50 0.64 -8.37
CA GLU A 10 -1.90 0.09 -7.15
C GLU A 10 -0.67 0.91 -6.73
N LYS A 11 0.08 1.46 -7.71
CA LYS A 11 1.18 2.41 -7.43
C LYS A 11 0.67 3.69 -6.78
N ALA A 12 -0.44 4.26 -7.25
CA ALA A 12 -1.01 5.47 -6.66
C ALA A 12 -1.44 5.25 -5.20
N PHE A 13 -2.03 4.09 -4.89
CA PHE A 13 -2.37 3.71 -3.52
C PHE A 13 -1.14 3.58 -2.62
N LEU A 14 -0.12 2.88 -3.10
CA LEU A 14 1.15 2.73 -2.38
C LEU A 14 1.81 4.08 -2.09
N CYS A 15 1.81 4.98 -3.07
CA CYS A 15 2.30 6.34 -2.86
C CYS A 15 1.52 7.04 -1.74
N ARG A 16 0.19 6.90 -1.69
CA ARG A 16 -0.63 7.49 -0.63
C ARG A 16 -0.30 6.94 0.75
N ILE A 17 -0.14 5.62 0.88
CA ILE A 17 0.28 4.99 2.14
C ILE A 17 1.65 5.51 2.56
N ILE A 18 2.62 5.60 1.64
CA ILE A 18 3.96 6.11 1.93
C ILE A 18 3.92 7.58 2.39
N GLU A 19 3.10 8.41 1.74
CA GLU A 19 2.93 9.83 2.09
C GLU A 19 2.27 10.03 3.45
N ASN A 20 1.30 9.19 3.81
CA ASN A 20 0.69 9.23 5.14
C ASN A 20 1.62 8.70 6.24
N ASN A 21 2.64 7.92 5.88
CA ASN A 21 3.56 7.26 6.82
C ASN A 21 5.02 7.71 6.64
N MET A 22 5.26 9.03 6.53
CA MET A 22 6.57 9.62 6.21
C MET A 22 7.75 9.17 7.08
N ILE A 23 7.52 8.87 8.37
CA ILE A 23 8.56 8.35 9.27
C ILE A 23 9.13 7.02 8.76
N TRP A 24 8.31 6.20 8.11
CA TRP A 24 8.64 4.87 7.62
C TRP A 24 8.79 4.82 6.11
N LYS A 25 8.85 5.97 5.43
CA LYS A 25 8.93 6.06 3.98
C LYS A 25 10.07 5.23 3.39
N GLU A 26 11.28 5.37 3.94
CA GLU A 26 12.45 4.63 3.45
C GLU A 26 12.29 3.11 3.65
N TYR A 27 11.72 2.70 4.79
CA TYR A 27 11.41 1.30 5.05
C TYR A 27 10.43 0.77 4.00
N LEU A 28 9.29 1.44 3.82
CA LEU A 28 8.25 1.02 2.87
C LEU A 28 8.79 0.90 1.44
N ILE A 29 9.56 1.89 0.97
CA ILE A 29 10.19 1.86 -0.36
C ILE A 29 11.16 0.68 -0.47
N GLU A 30 12.07 0.53 0.50
CA GLU A 30 13.08 -0.54 0.49
C GLU A 30 12.44 -1.93 0.46
N GLN A 31 11.34 -2.13 1.21
CA GLN A 31 10.63 -3.42 1.24
C GLN A 31 9.90 -3.67 -0.08
N ILE A 32 9.20 -2.68 -0.63
CA ILE A 32 8.50 -2.79 -1.93
C ILE A 32 9.49 -3.12 -3.05
N GLU A 33 10.62 -2.41 -3.12
CA GLU A 33 11.67 -2.62 -4.14
C GLU A 33 12.34 -4.01 -4.04
N ASN A 34 12.41 -4.56 -2.83
CA ASN A 34 12.98 -5.88 -2.58
C ASN A 34 11.95 -7.01 -2.53
N SER A 35 10.72 -6.76 -2.97
CA SER A 35 9.64 -7.75 -2.93
C SER A 35 9.14 -8.15 -4.31
N ILE A 36 8.49 -9.31 -4.38
CA ILE A 36 7.79 -9.78 -5.58
C ILE A 36 6.32 -10.03 -5.26
N ILE A 37 5.43 -9.74 -6.19
CA ILE A 37 4.00 -10.09 -6.05
C ILE A 37 3.87 -11.61 -6.12
N VAL A 38 3.16 -12.20 -5.15
CA VAL A 38 2.92 -13.65 -5.08
C VAL A 38 1.46 -14.03 -5.28
N SER A 39 0.52 -13.17 -4.88
CA SER A 39 -0.91 -13.34 -5.12
C SER A 39 -1.63 -12.01 -5.31
N ARG A 40 -2.79 -12.08 -5.97
CA ARG A 40 -3.73 -10.97 -6.12
C ARG A 40 -5.15 -11.54 -6.08
N ASP A 41 -6.01 -10.96 -5.25
CA ASP A 41 -7.43 -11.30 -5.15
C ASP A 41 -8.30 -10.04 -5.13
N ASN A 42 -9.42 -10.06 -5.84
CA ASN A 42 -10.35 -8.94 -5.90
C ASN A 42 -11.64 -9.34 -5.21
N THR A 43 -11.99 -8.62 -4.15
CA THR A 43 -13.21 -8.87 -3.37
C THR A 43 -14.17 -7.70 -3.53
N GLY A 44 -15.41 -7.88 -3.06
CA GLY A 44 -16.37 -6.76 -2.97
C GLY A 44 -15.93 -5.62 -2.04
N CYS A 45 -14.81 -5.78 -1.32
CA CYS A 45 -14.25 -4.80 -0.38
C CYS A 45 -12.87 -4.24 -0.83
N GLY A 46 -12.38 -4.57 -2.03
CA GLY A 46 -11.12 -4.03 -2.56
C GLY A 46 -10.19 -5.06 -3.21
N CYS A 47 -8.92 -4.66 -3.43
CA CYS A 47 -7.89 -5.44 -4.13
C CYS A 47 -6.77 -5.86 -3.17
N TYR A 48 -6.65 -7.16 -2.94
CA TYR A 48 -5.72 -7.76 -2.02
C TYR A 48 -4.50 -8.19 -2.83
N ILE A 49 -3.32 -7.65 -2.53
CA ILE A 49 -2.08 -7.97 -3.25
C ILE A 49 -1.06 -8.42 -2.23
N ASP A 50 -0.38 -9.52 -2.49
CA ASP A 50 0.52 -10.11 -1.53
C ASP A 50 1.94 -10.07 -2.08
N PHE A 51 2.89 -9.69 -1.25
CA PHE A 51 4.28 -9.48 -1.66
C PHE A 51 5.20 -10.30 -0.80
N GLN A 52 6.03 -11.12 -1.42
CA GLN A 52 7.09 -11.81 -0.72
C GLN A 52 8.38 -11.00 -0.82
N VAL A 53 8.94 -10.58 0.32
CA VAL A 53 10.24 -9.90 0.38
C VAL A 53 11.39 -10.86 0.16
N ASN A 54 12.36 -10.44 -0.64
CA ASN A 54 13.64 -11.10 -0.80
C ASN A 54 14.53 -10.79 0.42
N LEU A 55 14.60 -11.75 1.35
CA LEU A 55 15.36 -11.63 2.59
C LEU A 55 16.88 -11.53 2.40
N GLU A 56 17.41 -11.95 1.25
CA GLU A 56 18.84 -11.83 0.95
C GLU A 56 19.22 -10.40 0.58
N ARG A 57 18.25 -9.59 0.14
CA ARG A 57 18.46 -8.20 -0.31
C ARG A 57 18.00 -7.16 0.70
N THR A 58 17.39 -7.59 1.80
CA THR A 58 16.69 -6.71 2.75
C THR A 58 17.45 -6.61 4.07
N ASN A 59 17.69 -5.38 4.55
CA ASN A 59 18.32 -5.17 5.85
C ASN A 59 17.28 -5.04 6.97
N LEU A 60 16.94 -6.17 7.60
CA LEU A 60 15.90 -6.25 8.64
C LEU A 60 16.23 -5.55 9.95
N ASN A 61 17.50 -5.26 10.21
CA ASN A 61 17.95 -4.63 11.45
C ASN A 61 18.14 -3.12 11.31
N LYS A 62 17.86 -2.55 10.12
CA LYS A 62 18.05 -1.12 9.85
C LYS A 62 17.02 -0.24 10.56
N TYR A 63 15.83 -0.78 10.81
CA TYR A 63 14.70 -0.04 11.36
C TYR A 63 14.17 -0.75 12.61
N GLU A 64 13.87 0.02 13.65
CA GLU A 64 13.30 -0.45 14.92
C GLU A 64 11.89 0.10 15.08
N ASN A 65 11.02 -0.50 15.92
CA ASN A 65 9.68 0.01 16.24
C ASN A 65 8.72 0.19 15.03
N ILE A 66 8.88 -0.62 13.99
CA ILE A 66 8.08 -0.57 12.77
C ILE A 66 6.60 -0.89 13.08
N PRO A 67 5.62 -0.10 12.64
CA PRO A 67 4.19 -0.39 12.79
C PRO A 67 3.75 -1.71 12.16
N ILE A 68 2.70 -2.31 12.72
CA ILE A 68 2.05 -3.50 12.13
C ILE A 68 1.24 -3.09 10.90
N PHE A 69 0.56 -1.94 10.96
CA PHE A 69 -0.25 -1.41 9.88
C PHE A 69 0.25 -0.03 9.45
N PHE A 70 0.16 0.21 8.15
CA PHE A 70 0.36 1.50 7.50
C PHE A 70 -0.93 1.83 6.76
N GLU A 71 -1.48 3.00 7.02
CA GLU A 71 -2.75 3.42 6.43
C GLU A 71 -2.58 4.65 5.56
N GLY A 72 -3.37 4.73 4.51
CA GLY A 72 -3.54 5.90 3.66
C GLY A 72 -5.01 6.19 3.54
N ASP A 73 -5.44 7.45 3.60
CA ASP A 73 -6.84 7.81 3.44
C ASP A 73 -7.02 8.86 2.34
N ILE A 74 -8.14 8.79 1.65
CA ILE A 74 -8.62 9.86 0.78
C ILE A 74 -10.08 10.15 1.11
N THR A 75 -10.40 11.43 1.20
CA THR A 75 -11.79 11.90 1.30
C THR A 75 -12.29 12.24 -0.09
N ALA A 76 -13.47 11.77 -0.46
CA ALA A 76 -14.09 12.15 -1.72
C ALA A 76 -14.29 13.68 -1.78
N PRO A 77 -14.09 14.34 -2.94
CA PRO A 77 -14.23 15.79 -3.05
C PRO A 77 -15.66 16.29 -2.76
N ASP A 78 -16.67 15.45 -2.98
CA ASP A 78 -18.10 15.79 -2.99
C ASP A 78 -18.97 14.88 -2.12
N LYS A 79 -18.42 13.80 -1.55
CA LYS A 79 -19.11 12.90 -0.62
C LYS A 79 -18.45 12.98 0.77
N SER A 80 -19.24 12.86 1.83
CA SER A 80 -18.73 12.69 3.21
C SER A 80 -18.08 11.33 3.45
N ASP A 81 -17.77 10.61 2.36
CA ASP A 81 -17.30 9.25 2.39
C ASP A 81 -15.76 9.27 2.23
N ALA A 82 -15.06 8.57 3.12
CA ALA A 82 -13.61 8.38 3.06
C ALA A 82 -13.30 6.97 2.55
N ALA A 83 -12.25 6.82 1.74
CA ALA A 83 -11.67 5.53 1.39
C ALA A 83 -10.35 5.39 2.16
N THR A 84 -10.19 4.27 2.85
CA THR A 84 -8.96 3.93 3.58
C THR A 84 -8.28 2.77 2.87
N PHE A 85 -6.97 2.90 2.69
CA PHE A 85 -6.01 1.94 2.16
C PHE A 85 -5.15 1.44 3.30
N LEU A 86 -4.84 0.15 3.29
CA LEU A 86 -4.04 -0.49 4.32
C LEU A 86 -2.86 -1.24 3.67
N LEU A 87 -1.78 -1.33 4.44
CA LEU A 87 -0.64 -2.21 4.21
C LEU A 87 -0.28 -2.77 5.58
N TYR A 88 -0.08 -4.08 5.69
CA TYR A 88 0.35 -4.70 6.94
C TYR A 88 1.73 -5.33 6.83
N THR A 89 2.35 -5.54 7.98
CA THR A 89 3.64 -6.22 8.12
C THR A 89 3.54 -7.36 9.11
N THR A 90 4.43 -8.32 8.95
CA THR A 90 4.50 -9.53 9.79
C THR A 90 5.85 -9.61 10.48
N GLU A 91 5.87 -10.21 11.67
CA GLU A 91 7.13 -10.49 12.33
C GLU A 91 7.84 -11.65 11.62
N SER A 92 9.15 -11.52 11.39
CA SER A 92 9.93 -12.63 10.85
C SER A 92 9.92 -13.78 11.83
N LEU A 93 9.49 -14.96 11.39
CA LEU A 93 9.54 -16.18 12.21
C LEU A 93 10.97 -16.55 12.65
N ASN A 94 12.00 -16.09 11.90
CA ASN A 94 13.37 -16.57 12.02
C ASN A 94 14.44 -15.49 12.26
N LYS A 95 14.08 -14.20 12.36
CA LYS A 95 15.05 -13.09 12.59
C LYS A 95 14.44 -12.00 13.50
N ALA A 96 15.28 -11.26 14.21
CA ALA A 96 14.90 -10.24 15.20
C ALA A 96 14.35 -8.91 14.61
N GLY A 97 13.73 -8.95 13.41
CA GLY A 97 13.23 -7.76 12.71
C GLY A 97 11.88 -8.00 12.03
N ARG A 98 11.13 -6.93 11.73
CA ARG A 98 9.82 -6.98 11.04
C ARG A 98 10.01 -6.98 9.52
N ILE A 99 9.36 -7.93 8.83
CA ILE A 99 9.39 -8.08 7.37
C ILE A 99 8.01 -7.68 6.82
N ILE A 100 7.97 -7.18 5.60
CA ILE A 100 6.72 -7.14 4.84
C ILE A 100 6.57 -8.48 4.13
N ASP A 101 5.86 -9.46 4.70
CA ASP A 101 5.52 -10.66 3.91
C ASP A 101 4.23 -10.49 3.08
N PHE A 102 3.50 -9.37 3.16
CA PHE A 102 2.22 -9.20 2.44
C PHE A 102 1.86 -7.70 2.22
N LEU A 103 1.05 -7.35 1.20
CA LEU A 103 0.58 -5.97 0.97
C LEU A 103 -0.94 -5.73 1.18
N GLU A 104 -1.91 -6.63 1.02
CA GLU A 104 -3.37 -6.38 1.20
C GLU A 104 -3.93 -4.92 1.10
N VAL A 105 -4.29 -4.47 -0.11
CA VAL A 105 -4.85 -3.11 -0.34
C VAL A 105 -6.39 -3.11 -0.32
N ALA A 106 -6.97 -3.20 0.87
CA ALA A 106 -8.42 -3.05 1.03
C ALA A 106 -8.90 -1.60 0.77
N ILE A 107 -10.09 -1.44 0.18
CA ILE A 107 -10.78 -0.15 -0.01
C ILE A 107 -11.96 -0.13 0.96
N ALA A 108 -11.82 0.55 2.10
CA ALA A 108 -12.87 0.55 3.11
C ALA A 108 -14.06 1.45 2.71
N GLY A 109 -15.23 0.85 2.50
CA GLY A 109 -16.53 1.54 2.37
C GLY A 109 -17.55 0.70 1.58
N THR A 110 -18.83 0.73 1.99
CA THR A 110 -19.84 -0.22 1.50
C THR A 110 -20.25 -0.08 0.02
N ASN A 111 -19.77 0.95 -0.70
CA ASN A 111 -20.27 1.31 -2.04
C ASN A 111 -19.19 1.78 -3.04
N TYR A 112 -17.90 1.54 -2.80
CA TYR A 112 -16.87 2.12 -3.67
C TYR A 112 -16.54 1.24 -4.89
N ASP A 113 -16.53 1.87 -6.06
CA ASP A 113 -15.90 1.35 -7.27
C ASP A 113 -14.42 1.77 -7.26
N GLU A 114 -13.52 0.82 -7.50
CA GLU A 114 -12.07 1.04 -7.64
C GLU A 114 -11.78 2.21 -8.59
N VAL A 115 -12.49 2.25 -9.73
CA VAL A 115 -12.36 3.29 -10.75
C VAL A 115 -12.73 4.68 -10.22
N GLU A 116 -13.74 4.75 -9.36
CA GLU A 116 -14.20 5.99 -8.72
C GLU A 116 -13.13 6.52 -7.75
N VAL A 117 -12.57 5.65 -6.91
CA VAL A 117 -11.51 6.02 -5.95
C VAL A 117 -10.26 6.52 -6.66
N TYR A 118 -9.89 5.91 -7.79
CA TYR A 118 -8.76 6.41 -8.61
C TYR A 118 -9.01 7.78 -9.21
N SER A 119 -10.25 8.06 -9.61
CA SER A 119 -10.59 9.38 -10.15
C SER A 119 -10.37 10.46 -9.08
N TRP A 120 -10.70 10.18 -7.83
CA TRP A 120 -10.46 11.08 -6.70
C TRP A 120 -8.97 11.27 -6.42
N LEU A 121 -8.18 10.19 -6.41
CA LEU A 121 -6.72 10.29 -6.23
C LEU A 121 -6.06 11.11 -7.33
N LYS A 122 -6.49 10.94 -8.59
CA LYS A 122 -6.00 11.75 -9.71
C LYS A 122 -6.38 13.22 -9.52
N MET A 123 -7.64 13.51 -9.17
CA MET A 123 -8.08 14.88 -8.89
C MET A 123 -7.30 15.52 -7.74
N GLU A 124 -7.11 14.81 -6.63
CA GLU A 124 -6.35 15.29 -5.48
C GLU A 124 -4.89 15.57 -5.87
N ASN A 125 -4.26 14.68 -6.64
CA ASN A 125 -2.89 14.88 -7.13
C ASN A 125 -2.79 16.06 -8.12
N SER A 126 -3.73 16.21 -9.04
CA SER A 126 -3.82 17.38 -9.93
C SER A 126 -3.96 18.68 -9.12
N LEU A 127 -4.79 18.69 -8.08
CA LEU A 127 -4.98 19.84 -7.19
C LEU A 127 -3.73 20.13 -6.35
N ARG A 128 -3.03 19.09 -5.84
CA ARG A 128 -1.84 19.24 -4.98
C ARG A 128 -0.58 19.62 -5.77
N PHE A 129 -0.42 19.08 -6.98
CA PHE A 129 0.82 19.20 -7.76
C PHE A 129 0.69 20.05 -9.03
N GLY A 130 -0.50 20.57 -9.34
CA GLY A 130 -0.72 21.46 -10.49
C GLY A 130 -0.58 20.77 -11.86
N LEU A 131 -0.86 19.46 -11.91
CA LEU A 131 -0.83 18.63 -13.12
C LEU A 131 -2.22 18.54 -13.77
#